data_AF-A0A6J3MBT2-F1
#
_entry.id   AF-A0A6J3MBT2-F1
#
_cell.length_a   1.000
_cell.length_b   1.000
_cell.length_c   1.000
_cell.angle_alpha   90.00
_cell.angle_beta   90.00
_cell.angle_gamma   90.00
#
_symmetry.space_group_name_H-M   'P 1'
#
loop_
_entity.id
_entity.type
_entity.pdbx_description
1 polymer ?
#
loop_
_entity_poly.entity_id
_entity_poly.type
_entity_poly.pdbx_seq_one_letter_code
_entity_poly.pdbx_strand_id
1 'polypeptide(L)'
;MTLMTTPTPGINAFPSGADITKWNATIAGPSGTPYENLTFKLICTYPSNYPFAPPEVLFQTPIYHPNVDMSGRICLDILKPAGPGKEGAWSAVLNTSSVLLSIQSLLGEPNK
;
A
#
# COMPACT_ATOMS: atom_id res chain seq x y z
N MET A 1 -2.31 24.93 14.60
CA MET A 1 -1.54 23.72 14.23
C MET A 1 -2.55 22.66 13.82
N THR A 2 -2.81 22.53 12.52
CA THR A 2 -3.84 21.63 11.98
C THR A 2 -3.14 20.46 11.31
N LEU A 3 -2.72 19.48 12.10
CA LEU A 3 -2.20 18.18 11.64
C LEU A 3 -3.38 17.20 11.45
N MET A 4 -4.38 17.63 10.67
CA MET A 4 -5.42 16.74 10.16
C MET A 4 -5.15 16.62 8.68
N THR A 5 -4.37 15.60 8.33
CA THR A 5 -4.21 15.11 6.96
C THR A 5 -5.59 15.03 6.34
N THR A 6 -5.80 15.73 5.23
CA THR A 6 -6.97 15.49 4.38
C THR A 6 -7.03 13.98 4.11
N PRO A 7 -8.10 13.28 4.51
CA PRO A 7 -8.22 11.85 4.23
C PRO A 7 -8.16 11.67 2.72
N THR A 8 -7.20 10.88 2.23
CA THR A 8 -7.17 10.54 0.81
C THR A 8 -8.45 9.77 0.50
N PRO A 9 -9.29 10.22 -0.44
CA PRO A 9 -10.59 9.61 -0.68
C PRO A 9 -10.50 8.10 -0.92
N GLY A 10 -11.27 7.34 -0.16
CA GLY A 10 -11.29 5.88 -0.28
C GLY A 10 -10.10 5.15 0.35
N ILE A 11 -9.20 5.83 1.06
CA ILE A 11 -8.06 5.21 1.74
C ILE A 11 -8.17 5.42 3.25
N ASN A 12 -8.03 4.35 4.02
CA ASN A 12 -7.91 4.41 5.47
C ASN A 12 -6.77 3.51 5.94
N ALA A 13 -6.09 3.89 7.01
CA ALA A 13 -5.06 3.07 7.65
C ALA A 13 -5.00 3.37 9.16
N PHE A 14 -4.87 2.32 9.97
CA PHE A 14 -4.78 2.44 11.43
C PHE A 14 -3.97 1.28 12.04
N PRO A 15 -3.25 1.52 13.16
CA PRO A 15 -2.54 0.46 13.88
C PRO A 15 -3.45 -0.72 14.28
N SER A 16 -2.92 -1.93 14.20
CA SER A 16 -3.62 -3.15 14.57
C SER A 16 -3.53 -3.38 16.08
N GLY A 17 -4.40 -2.69 16.81
CA GLY A 17 -4.52 -2.83 18.26
C GLY A 17 -3.20 -2.53 18.99
N ALA A 18 -2.62 -3.55 19.62
CA ALA A 18 -1.44 -3.42 20.46
C ALA A 18 -0.10 -3.38 19.69
N ASP A 19 -0.06 -3.89 18.45
CA ASP A 19 1.16 -3.91 17.64
C ASP A 19 1.19 -2.71 16.70
N ILE A 20 1.92 -1.66 17.09
CA ILE A 20 2.06 -0.44 16.29
C ILE A 20 2.86 -0.66 15.00
N THR A 21 3.56 -1.78 14.86
CA THR A 21 4.30 -2.14 13.65
C THR A 21 3.41 -2.84 12.60
N LYS A 22 2.16 -3.14 12.93
CA LYS A 22 1.19 -3.71 11.99
C LYS A 22 0.00 -2.79 11.85
N TRP A 23 -0.35 -2.41 10.64
CA TRP A 23 -1.46 -1.50 10.37
C TRP A 23 -2.46 -2.19 9.47
N ASN A 24 -3.74 -2.08 9.83
CA ASN A 24 -4.83 -2.45 8.95
C ASN A 24 -5.12 -1.26 8.03
N ALA A 25 -5.28 -1.53 6.74
CA ALA A 25 -5.62 -0.53 5.76
C ALA A 25 -6.80 -0.97 4.90
N THR A 26 -7.51 0.00 4.34
CA THR A 26 -8.56 -0.23 3.35
C THR A 26 -8.37 0.70 2.17
N ILE A 27 -8.56 0.17 0.96
CA ILE A 27 -8.57 0.95 -0.29
C ILE A 27 -9.89 0.68 -1.01
N ALA A 28 -10.60 1.74 -1.38
CA ALA A 28 -11.74 1.69 -2.28
C ALA A 28 -11.25 1.54 -3.73
N GLY A 29 -11.89 0.65 -4.48
CA GLY A 29 -11.59 0.46 -5.89
C GLY A 29 -11.90 1.72 -6.71
N PRO A 30 -11.02 2.14 -7.64
CA PRO A 30 -11.24 3.35 -8.43
C PRO A 30 -12.46 3.23 -9.34
N SER A 31 -13.15 4.35 -9.57
CA SER A 31 -14.26 4.45 -10.53
C SER A 31 -13.80 4.18 -11.96
N GLY A 32 -14.66 3.57 -12.77
CA GLY A 32 -14.36 3.17 -14.15
C GLY A 32 -13.46 1.94 -14.26
N THR A 33 -13.19 1.24 -13.16
CA THR A 33 -12.40 0.00 -13.14
C THR A 33 -13.29 -1.19 -12.77
N PRO A 34 -12.87 -2.44 -13.05
CA PRO A 34 -13.57 -3.64 -12.57
C PRO A 34 -13.68 -3.73 -11.03
N TYR A 35 -12.93 -2.90 -10.31
CA TYR A 35 -12.90 -2.86 -8.85
C TYR A 35 -13.85 -1.80 -8.26
N GLU A 36 -14.53 -1.01 -9.10
CA GLU A 36 -15.44 0.04 -8.66
C GLU A 36 -16.49 -0.49 -7.66
N ASN A 37 -16.81 0.30 -6.64
CA ASN A 37 -17.71 -0.05 -5.52
C ASN A 37 -17.23 -1.21 -4.62
N LEU A 38 -16.02 -1.73 -4.83
CA LEU A 38 -15.40 -2.69 -3.91
C LEU A 38 -14.49 -1.99 -2.90
N THR A 39 -14.31 -2.62 -1.74
CA THR A 39 -13.35 -2.20 -0.72
C THR A 39 -12.41 -3.36 -0.41
N PHE A 40 -11.12 -3.12 -0.53
CA PHE A 40 -10.08 -4.11 -0.28
C PHE A 40 -9.42 -3.84 1.07
N LYS A 41 -9.24 -4.90 1.86
CA LYS A 41 -8.46 -4.87 3.09
C LYS A 41 -7.02 -5.19 2.78
N LEU A 42 -6.10 -4.46 3.39
CA LEU A 42 -4.67 -4.69 3.32
C LEU A 42 -4.09 -4.73 4.73
N ILE A 43 -2.96 -5.39 4.88
CA ILE A 43 -2.12 -5.31 6.08
C ILE A 43 -0.77 -4.73 5.70
N CYS A 44 -0.32 -3.73 6.45
CA CYS A 44 1.00 -3.13 6.31
C CYS A 44 1.84 -3.53 7.53
N THR A 45 2.97 -4.18 7.31
CA THR A 45 3.92 -4.58 8.35
C THR A 45 5.19 -3.77 8.21
N TYR A 46 5.51 -2.98 9.23
CA TYR A 46 6.68 -2.11 9.25
C TYR A 46 7.87 -2.84 9.87
N PRO A 47 9.03 -2.89 9.18
CA PRO A 47 10.22 -3.51 9.75
C PRO A 47 10.81 -2.65 10.87
N SER A 48 11.65 -3.25 11.71
CA SER A 48 12.31 -2.56 12.84
C SER A 48 13.22 -1.40 12.42
N ASN A 49 13.69 -1.39 11.17
CA ASN A 49 14.52 -0.34 10.59
C ASN A 49 13.73 0.62 9.68
N TYR A 50 12.40 0.63 9.75
CA TYR A 50 11.59 1.68 9.12
C TYR A 50 12.01 3.07 9.64
N PRO A 51 12.13 4.12 8.79
CA PRO A 51 11.76 4.18 7.37
C PRO A 51 12.88 3.83 6.38
N PHE A 52 14.02 3.27 6.83
CA PHE A 52 15.13 2.93 5.93
C PHE A 52 14.88 1.67 5.08
N ALA A 53 13.93 0.83 5.48
CA ALA A 53 13.39 -0.25 4.67
C ALA A 53 11.87 -0.05 4.46
N PRO A 54 11.33 -0.49 3.30
CA PRO A 54 9.91 -0.37 3.01
C PRO A 54 9.06 -1.22 3.96
N PRO A 55 7.79 -0.85 4.19
CA PRO A 55 6.82 -1.75 4.78
C PRO A 55 6.50 -2.90 3.81
N GLU A 56 6.20 -4.06 4.35
CA GLU A 56 5.54 -5.12 3.60
C GLU A 56 4.04 -4.83 3.54
N VAL A 57 3.44 -4.88 2.35
CA VAL A 57 2.00 -4.63 2.17
C VAL A 57 1.37 -5.81 1.44
N LEU A 58 0.31 -6.38 2.02
CA LEU A 58 -0.39 -7.54 1.49
C LEU A 58 -1.89 -7.27 1.39
N PHE A 59 -2.50 -7.66 0.28
CA PHE A 59 -3.95 -7.76 0.17
C PHE A 59 -4.46 -8.91 1.05
N GLN A 60 -5.39 -8.60 1.95
CA GLN A 60 -6.13 -9.57 2.76
C GLN A 60 -7.43 -9.98 2.07
N THR A 61 -8.07 -9.05 1.35
CA THR A 61 -9.18 -9.37 0.46
C THR A 61 -8.61 -9.99 -0.82
N PRO A 62 -9.03 -11.20 -1.22
CA PRO A 62 -8.62 -11.79 -2.50
C PRO A 62 -8.92 -10.86 -3.66
N ILE A 63 -7.95 -10.69 -4.57
CA ILE A 63 -8.06 -9.82 -5.73
C ILE A 63 -7.41 -10.49 -6.93
N TYR A 64 -8.05 -10.37 -8.09
CA TYR A 64 -7.46 -10.77 -9.36
C TYR A 64 -6.87 -9.53 -10.03
N HIS A 65 -5.53 -9.40 -10.01
CA HIS A 65 -4.84 -8.24 -10.57
C HIS A 65 -3.47 -8.65 -11.13
N PRO A 66 -3.02 -8.16 -12.30
CA PRO A 66 -1.74 -8.59 -12.92
C PRO A 66 -0.52 -8.41 -12.01
N ASN A 67 -0.53 -7.37 -11.19
CA ASN A 67 0.55 -7.05 -10.26
C ASN A 67 0.35 -7.59 -8.83
N VAL A 68 -0.67 -8.44 -8.60
CA VAL A 68 -0.91 -9.07 -7.29
C VAL A 68 -0.96 -10.58 -7.45
N ASP A 69 -0.18 -11.29 -6.66
CA ASP A 69 -0.21 -12.75 -6.71
C ASP A 69 -1.33 -13.37 -5.86
N MET A 70 -1.48 -14.69 -5.92
CA MET A 70 -2.53 -15.42 -5.20
C MET A 70 -2.39 -15.39 -3.68
N SER A 71 -1.23 -14.94 -3.16
CA SER A 71 -0.99 -14.72 -1.73
C SER A 71 -1.24 -13.27 -1.31
N GLY A 72 -1.68 -12.41 -2.24
CA GLY A 72 -1.93 -10.99 -2.00
C GLY A 72 -0.67 -10.12 -2.01
N ARG A 73 0.48 -10.65 -2.44
CA ARG A 73 1.74 -9.88 -2.55
C ARG A 73 1.69 -8.95 -3.75
N ILE A 74 2.10 -7.70 -3.55
CA ILE A 74 2.03 -6.65 -4.56
C ILE A 74 3.40 -6.47 -5.22
N CYS A 75 3.45 -6.51 -6.54
CA CYS A 75 4.63 -6.12 -7.31
C CYS A 75 4.58 -4.63 -7.62
N LEU A 76 5.17 -3.82 -6.73
CA LEU A 76 5.32 -2.38 -6.90
C LEU A 76 6.74 -1.96 -6.49
N ASP A 77 7.37 -1.11 -7.28
CA ASP A 77 8.76 -0.66 -7.13
C ASP A 77 9.00 0.07 -5.80
N ILE A 78 8.07 0.91 -5.36
CA ILE A 78 8.17 1.63 -4.09
C ILE A 78 8.09 0.71 -2.87
N LEU A 79 7.60 -0.53 -3.02
CA LEU A 79 7.62 -1.53 -1.94
C LEU A 79 8.91 -2.34 -1.91
N LYS A 80 9.85 -2.07 -2.83
CA LYS A 80 11.15 -2.75 -2.92
C LYS A 80 12.27 -1.81 -2.45
N PRO A 81 13.28 -2.32 -1.72
CA PRO A 81 14.39 -1.48 -1.27
C PRO A 81 15.16 -0.87 -2.46
N ALA A 82 15.46 0.44 -2.40
CA ALA A 82 16.34 1.11 -3.35
C ALA A 82 17.81 1.00 -2.94
N GLY A 83 18.73 1.20 -3.89
CA GLY A 83 20.19 1.26 -3.65
C GLY A 83 21.04 0.70 -4.79
N PRO A 84 22.38 0.77 -4.69
CA PRO A 84 23.27 0.22 -5.71
C PRO A 84 22.99 -1.26 -5.96
N GLY A 85 22.69 -1.62 -7.21
CA GLY A 85 22.34 -2.99 -7.61
C GLY A 85 20.94 -3.45 -7.18
N LYS A 86 20.06 -2.55 -6.72
CA LYS A 86 18.66 -2.85 -6.41
C LYS A 86 17.73 -2.10 -7.35
N GLU A 87 16.66 -2.78 -7.77
CA GLU A 87 15.67 -2.25 -8.72
C GLU A 87 14.46 -1.56 -8.05
N GLY A 88 14.47 -1.45 -6.71
CA GLY A 88 13.40 -0.80 -5.97
C GLY A 88 13.48 0.71 -5.95
N ALA A 89 12.35 1.35 -5.66
CA ALA A 89 12.21 2.80 -5.60
C ALA A 89 11.84 3.31 -4.20
N TRP A 90 11.91 2.47 -3.15
CA TRP A 90 11.63 2.91 -1.78
C TRP A 90 12.53 4.06 -1.36
N SER A 91 11.92 5.10 -0.80
CA SER A 91 12.58 6.24 -0.17
C SER A 91 11.97 6.49 1.19
N ALA A 92 12.79 6.84 2.19
CA ALA A 92 12.33 7.15 3.55
C ALA A 92 11.42 8.41 3.62
N VAL A 93 11.28 9.14 2.52
CA VAL A 93 10.29 10.23 2.35
C VAL A 93 8.88 9.70 2.12
N LEU A 94 8.74 8.48 1.60
CA LEU A 94 7.43 7.86 1.40
C LEU A 94 6.83 7.48 2.76
N ASN A 95 5.52 7.64 2.85
CA ASN A 95 4.73 7.28 4.03
C ASN A 95 3.57 6.37 3.64
N THR A 96 2.83 5.90 4.65
CA THR A 96 1.67 5.01 4.48
C THR A 96 0.66 5.54 3.47
N SER A 97 0.34 6.84 3.52
CA SER A 97 -0.64 7.45 2.62
C SER A 97 -0.16 7.45 1.18
N SER A 98 1.10 7.80 0.93
CA SER A 98 1.71 7.75 -0.40
C SER A 98 1.73 6.32 -0.95
N VAL A 99 2.08 5.34 -0.12
CA VAL A 99 2.10 3.91 -0.51
C VAL A 99 0.71 3.43 -0.90
N LEU A 100 -0.30 3.68 -0.05
CA LEU A 100 -1.66 3.24 -0.31
C LEU A 100 -2.28 3.96 -1.53
N LEU A 101 -1.93 5.23 -1.74
CA LEU A 101 -2.33 5.96 -2.95
C LEU A 101 -1.74 5.33 -4.21
N SER A 102 -0.45 4.99 -4.21
CA SER A 102 0.16 4.30 -5.35
C SER A 102 -0.46 2.93 -5.62
N ILE A 103 -0.85 2.19 -4.57
CA ILE A 103 -1.56 0.92 -4.72
C ILE A 103 -2.97 1.15 -5.30
N GLN A 104 -3.69 2.19 -4.85
CA GLN A 104 -4.99 2.54 -5.42
C GLN A 104 -4.87 2.92 -6.91
N SER A 105 -3.86 3.70 -7.29
CA SER A 105 -3.57 4.03 -8.69
C SER A 105 -3.24 2.79 -9.51
N LEU A 106 -2.46 1.85 -8.96
CA LEU A 106 -2.11 0.60 -9.62
C LEU A 106 -3.35 -0.23 -10.02
N LEU A 107 -4.42 -0.17 -9.22
CA LEU A 107 -5.69 -0.84 -9.56
C LEU A 107 -6.37 -0.25 -10.81
N GLY A 108 -6.19 1.06 -11.05
CA GLY A 108 -6.72 1.71 -12.26
C GLY A 108 -5.79 1.59 -13.45
N GLU A 109 -4.48 1.57 -13.20
CA GLU A 109 -3.42 1.57 -14.21
C GLU A 109 -2.40 0.46 -13.90
N PRO A 110 -2.69 -0.81 -14.29
CA PRO A 110 -1.76 -1.91 -14.08
C PRO A 110 -0.43 -1.67 -14.81
N ASN A 111 0.68 -2.07 -14.19
CA ASN A 111 1.98 -2.01 -14.85
C ASN A 111 2.00 -2.99 -16.03
N LYS A 112 2.43 -2.48 -17.19
CA LYS A 112 2.60 -3.25 -18.44
C LYS A 112 3.77 -4.23 -18.36
#